data_AF-A0A151XEV7-F1
#
_entry.id   AF-A0A151XEV7-F1
#
_cell.length_a   1.000
_cell.length_b   1.000
_cell.length_c   1.000
_cell.angle_alpha   90.00
_cell.angle_beta   90.00
_cell.angle_gamma   90.00
#
_symmetry.space_group_name_H-M   'P 1'
#
loop_
_entity.id
_entity.type
_entity.pdbx_description
1 polymer ?
#
loop_
_entity_poly.entity_id
_entity_poly.type
_entity_poly.pdbx_seq_one_letter_code
_entity_poly.pdbx_strand_id
1 'polypeptide(L)'
;LTVPSTSSIHFIPSTNSFHPRLQFTLELSGEKLEFLDTTIIISNRKFVFNWYRKPTFSGRFLNFHSNHPIAQKKGTIFSLVDRAFLLSDFTFHKKNLTFIINILLDNDYPLTFIFNTVNQRIKNLLKTKNKCVLHEDLVDMNVCTNESASWLTVPFIPLHTEKFKRLNSNDIRVSFRSPNKIGKYIKVQKDKCPPPTSKRNVVYKISCNNCDASYVG
;
A
#
# COMPACT_ATOMS: atom_id res chain seq x y z
N LEU A 1 -15.05 11.27 6.58
CA LEU A 1 -15.99 12.22 7.21
C LEU A 1 -16.76 11.47 8.26
N THR A 2 -16.70 11.91 9.51
CA THR A 2 -17.53 11.42 10.61
C THR A 2 -18.57 12.49 10.91
N VAL A 3 -19.84 12.13 10.90
CA VAL A 3 -20.97 13.04 11.13
C VAL A 3 -21.68 12.61 12.41
N PRO A 4 -21.98 13.52 13.35
CA PRO A 4 -22.78 13.20 14.53
C PRO A 4 -24.12 12.57 14.13
N SER A 5 -24.58 11.58 14.89
CA SER A 5 -25.82 10.85 14.59
C SER A 5 -27.03 11.78 14.43
N THR A 6 -27.11 12.84 15.23
CA THR A 6 -28.16 13.87 15.19
C THR A 6 -28.16 14.70 13.91
N SER A 7 -27.02 14.85 13.23
CA SER A 7 -26.87 15.66 12.01
C SER A 7 -26.98 14.84 10.72
N SER A 8 -27.02 13.51 10.84
CA SER A 8 -27.03 12.58 9.70
C SER A 8 -28.25 12.75 8.78
N ILE A 9 -29.41 13.10 9.34
CA ILE A 9 -30.69 13.27 8.62
C ILE A 9 -30.64 14.43 7.63
N HIS A 10 -29.92 15.51 7.94
CA HIS A 10 -29.79 16.68 7.05
C HIS A 10 -28.56 16.60 6.12
N PHE A 11 -27.54 15.84 6.51
CA PHE A 11 -26.28 15.77 5.77
C PHE A 11 -26.42 15.03 4.43
N ILE A 12 -27.10 13.88 4.38
CA ILE A 12 -27.21 13.11 3.13
C ILE A 12 -28.06 13.83 2.08
N PRO A 13 -29.26 14.38 2.39
CA PRO A 13 -30.04 15.11 1.39
C PRO A 13 -29.32 16.34 0.85
N SER A 14 -28.62 17.10 1.71
CA SER A 14 -27.88 18.29 1.29
C SER A 14 -26.64 17.97 0.45
N THR A 15 -25.95 16.86 0.74
CA THR A 15 -24.79 16.43 -0.08
C THR A 15 -25.21 15.82 -1.41
N ASN A 16 -26.34 15.11 -1.44
CA ASN A 16 -26.86 14.48 -2.66
C ASN A 16 -27.56 15.46 -3.62
N SER A 17 -27.90 16.66 -3.16
CA SER A 17 -28.46 17.71 -4.02
C SER A 17 -27.43 18.36 -4.94
N PHE A 18 -26.12 18.23 -4.66
CA PHE A 18 -25.07 18.88 -5.47
C PHE A 18 -24.99 18.36 -6.91
N HIS A 19 -25.19 17.06 -7.15
CA HIS A 19 -25.14 16.52 -8.51
C HIS A 19 -25.85 15.15 -8.64
N PRO A 20 -26.73 14.95 -9.65
CA PRO A 20 -27.56 13.74 -9.77
C PRO A 20 -26.76 12.44 -9.97
N ARG A 21 -25.53 12.51 -10.51
CA ARG A 21 -24.67 11.32 -10.70
C ARG A 21 -23.68 11.06 -9.58
N LEU A 22 -23.56 11.97 -8.59
CA LEU A 22 -22.67 11.80 -7.44
C LEU A 22 -23.54 11.74 -6.20
N GLN A 23 -23.81 10.51 -5.74
CA GLN A 23 -24.68 10.26 -4.61
C GLN A 23 -23.87 9.60 -3.50
N PHE A 24 -23.89 10.23 -2.33
CA PHE A 24 -23.32 9.74 -1.09
C PHE A 24 -24.32 8.83 -0.39
N THR A 25 -23.78 7.77 0.20
CA THR A 25 -24.51 6.81 1.02
C THR A 25 -23.99 6.88 2.45
N LEU A 26 -24.89 6.77 3.42
CA LEU A 26 -24.53 6.66 4.83
C LEU A 26 -24.52 5.19 5.24
N GLU A 27 -23.44 4.75 5.85
CA GLU A 27 -23.34 3.43 6.47
C GLU A 27 -23.34 3.62 7.99
N LEU A 28 -24.36 3.09 8.66
CA LEU A 28 -24.46 3.06 10.12
C LEU A 28 -23.92 1.72 10.60
N SER A 29 -22.71 1.70 11.15
CA SER A 29 -22.15 0.48 11.73
C SER A 29 -22.74 0.18 13.10
N GLY A 30 -23.18 -1.06 13.30
CA GLY A 30 -23.43 -1.63 14.62
C GLY A 30 -22.11 -2.05 15.27
N GLU A 31 -21.90 -3.36 15.40
CA GLU A 31 -20.69 -3.93 16.04
C GLU A 31 -19.49 -4.05 15.09
N LYS A 32 -19.68 -3.81 13.79
CA LYS A 32 -18.65 -3.98 12.76
C LYS A 32 -18.74 -2.86 11.74
N LEU A 33 -17.59 -2.30 11.37
CA LEU A 33 -17.44 -1.28 10.33
C LEU A 33 -16.27 -1.63 9.42
N GLU A 34 -16.44 -1.43 8.12
CA GLU A 34 -15.42 -1.68 7.11
C GLU A 34 -14.87 -0.33 6.66
N PHE A 35 -13.58 -0.08 6.92
CA PHE A 35 -12.95 1.20 6.64
C PHE A 35 -11.59 0.98 5.98
N LEU A 36 -11.45 1.46 4.74
CA LEU A 36 -10.25 1.26 3.92
C LEU A 36 -9.88 -0.24 3.82
N ASP A 37 -8.70 -0.61 4.34
CA ASP A 37 -8.18 -1.98 4.35
C ASP A 37 -8.41 -2.69 5.69
N THR A 38 -9.23 -2.13 6.60
CA THR A 38 -9.51 -2.75 7.91
C THR A 38 -11.00 -2.95 8.15
N THR A 39 -11.32 -4.04 8.85
CA THR A 39 -12.59 -4.27 9.51
C THR A 39 -12.37 -3.94 10.98
N ILE A 40 -13.13 -2.97 11.48
CA ILE A 40 -13.16 -2.58 12.89
C ILE A 40 -14.33 -3.34 13.52
N ILE A 41 -14.07 -4.10 14.57
CA ILE A 41 -15.06 -4.91 15.30
C ILE A 41 -15.08 -4.45 16.75
N ILE A 42 -16.25 -4.20 17.31
CA ILE A 42 -16.42 -3.87 18.71
C ILE A 42 -16.76 -5.17 19.45
N SER A 43 -15.85 -5.64 20.30
CA SER A 43 -16.03 -6.85 21.11
C SER A 43 -15.63 -6.56 22.54
N ASN A 44 -16.52 -6.82 23.50
CA ASN A 44 -16.28 -6.58 24.94
C ASN A 44 -15.79 -5.16 25.25
N ARG A 45 -16.39 -4.14 24.61
CA ARG A 45 -15.99 -2.72 24.71
C ARG A 45 -14.56 -2.42 24.26
N LYS A 46 -13.95 -3.31 23.47
CA LYS A 46 -12.64 -3.12 22.84
C LYS A 46 -12.76 -3.18 21.33
N PHE A 47 -11.89 -2.45 20.64
CA PHE A 47 -11.75 -2.58 19.19
C PHE A 47 -10.86 -3.76 18.86
N VAL A 48 -11.33 -4.58 17.92
CA VAL A 48 -10.60 -5.67 17.32
C VAL A 48 -10.54 -5.39 15.82
N PHE A 49 -9.36 -5.51 15.23
CA PHE A 49 -9.10 -5.19 13.84
C PHE A 49 -8.87 -6.46 13.03
N ASN A 50 -9.39 -6.49 11.82
CA ASN A 50 -9.05 -7.50 10.83
C ASN A 50 -8.71 -6.87 9.48
N TRP A 51 -7.87 -7.53 8.68
CA TRP A 51 -7.54 -7.09 7.33
C TRP A 51 -8.76 -7.29 6.41
N TYR A 52 -9.35 -6.17 5.95
CA TYR A 52 -10.50 -6.13 5.06
C TYR A 52 -10.08 -6.09 3.59
N ARG A 53 -10.93 -6.67 2.75
CA ARG A 53 -10.82 -6.63 1.28
C ARG A 53 -12.22 -6.41 0.75
N LYS A 54 -12.35 -5.50 -0.23
CA LYS A 54 -13.63 -5.25 -0.89
C LYS A 54 -14.16 -6.53 -1.54
N PRO A 55 -15.49 -6.72 -1.63
CA PRO A 55 -16.08 -7.87 -2.33
C PRO A 55 -15.62 -8.02 -3.79
N THR A 56 -15.24 -6.92 -4.44
CA THR A 56 -14.72 -6.88 -5.81
C THR A 56 -13.23 -7.23 -5.93
N PHE A 57 -12.58 -7.64 -4.84
CA PHE A 57 -11.17 -7.99 -4.84
C PHE A 57 -10.91 -9.27 -5.65
N SER A 58 -10.11 -9.15 -6.71
CA SER A 58 -9.87 -10.23 -7.67
C SER A 58 -8.81 -11.25 -7.25
N GLY A 59 -8.04 -10.98 -6.18
CA GLY A 59 -6.92 -11.84 -5.79
C GLY A 59 -5.75 -11.87 -6.79
N ARG A 60 -5.74 -11.01 -7.81
CA ARG A 60 -4.66 -10.98 -8.81
C ARG A 60 -3.45 -10.20 -8.31
N PHE A 61 -2.31 -10.88 -8.24
CA PHE A 61 -1.01 -10.30 -7.91
C PHE A 61 -0.01 -10.57 -9.04
N LEU A 62 1.26 -10.24 -8.78
CA LEU A 62 2.36 -10.53 -9.67
C LEU A 62 2.46 -12.05 -9.90
N ASN A 63 2.13 -12.55 -11.08
CA ASN A 63 2.26 -13.98 -11.39
C ASN A 63 3.72 -14.47 -11.24
N PHE A 64 3.92 -15.67 -10.70
CA PHE A 64 5.26 -16.20 -10.44
C PHE A 64 6.08 -16.45 -11.72
N HIS A 65 5.46 -16.76 -12.85
CA HIS A 65 6.15 -16.95 -14.13
C HIS A 65 6.40 -15.65 -14.89
N SER A 66 5.90 -14.52 -14.37
CA SER A 66 6.17 -13.23 -14.98
C SER A 66 7.67 -12.89 -14.95
N ASN A 67 8.10 -12.12 -15.96
CA ASN A 67 9.48 -11.71 -16.14
C ASN A 67 9.89 -10.59 -15.16
N HIS A 68 9.98 -10.96 -13.88
CA HIS A 68 10.30 -10.07 -12.77
C HIS A 68 11.39 -10.67 -11.88
N PRO A 69 12.28 -9.84 -11.29
CA PRO A 69 13.27 -10.30 -10.34
C PRO A 69 12.63 -11.04 -9.16
N ILE A 70 13.31 -12.07 -8.64
CA ILE A 70 12.87 -12.82 -7.45
C ILE A 70 12.60 -11.89 -6.26
N ALA A 71 13.37 -10.81 -6.11
CA ALA A 71 13.16 -9.82 -5.05
C ALA A 71 11.77 -9.19 -5.08
N GLN A 72 11.22 -8.91 -6.27
CA GLN A 72 9.88 -8.35 -6.41
C GLN A 72 8.81 -9.39 -6.10
N LYS A 73 9.01 -10.65 -6.52
CA LYS A 73 8.13 -11.77 -6.16
C LYS A 73 8.08 -11.99 -4.65
N LYS A 74 9.23 -11.91 -3.96
CA LYS A 74 9.30 -11.90 -2.49
C LYS A 74 8.60 -10.67 -1.90
N GLY A 75 8.79 -9.50 -2.51
CA GLY A 75 8.14 -8.25 -2.10
C GLY A 75 6.61 -8.34 -2.09
N THR A 76 6.02 -9.03 -3.07
CA THR A 76 4.58 -9.34 -3.08
C THR A 76 4.16 -10.10 -1.83
N ILE A 77 4.86 -11.20 -1.50
CA ILE A 77 4.60 -11.99 -0.30
C ILE A 77 4.78 -11.15 0.97
N PHE A 78 5.86 -10.39 1.07
CA PHE A 78 6.13 -9.52 2.22
C PHE A 78 5.00 -8.52 2.44
N SER A 79 4.54 -7.85 1.37
CA SER A 79 3.47 -6.87 1.46
C SER A 79 2.13 -7.47 1.90
N LEU A 80 1.89 -8.74 1.60
CA LEU A 80 0.69 -9.46 2.03
C LEU A 80 0.77 -9.86 3.50
N VAL A 81 1.91 -10.43 3.91
CA VAL A 81 2.18 -10.79 5.31
C VAL A 81 2.14 -9.53 6.19
N ASP A 82 2.72 -8.43 5.74
CA ASP A 82 2.71 -7.16 6.47
C ASP A 82 1.29 -6.65 6.69
N ARG A 83 0.44 -6.65 5.66
CA ARG A 83 -0.97 -6.26 5.82
C ARG A 83 -1.68 -7.16 6.82
N ALA A 84 -1.49 -8.47 6.73
CA ALA A 84 -2.10 -9.40 7.69
C ALA A 84 -1.64 -9.11 9.13
N PHE A 85 -0.35 -8.82 9.36
CA PHE A 85 0.16 -8.65 10.72
C PHE A 85 -0.04 -7.24 11.29
N LEU A 86 -0.03 -6.21 10.44
CA LEU A 86 -0.12 -4.81 10.85
C LEU A 86 -1.56 -4.28 10.87
N LEU A 87 -2.46 -4.88 10.07
CA LEU A 87 -3.86 -4.45 9.96
C LEU A 87 -4.84 -5.40 10.65
N SER A 88 -4.35 -6.43 11.35
CA SER A 88 -5.23 -7.33 12.10
C SER A 88 -4.65 -7.77 13.45
N ASP A 89 -5.55 -8.07 14.37
CA ASP A 89 -5.22 -8.69 15.64
C ASP A 89 -4.76 -10.14 15.47
N PHE A 90 -3.99 -10.61 16.44
CA PHE A 90 -3.38 -11.94 16.45
C PHE A 90 -4.37 -13.08 16.20
N THR A 91 -5.61 -12.93 16.68
CA THR A 91 -6.70 -13.90 16.49
C THR A 91 -7.00 -14.17 15.02
N PHE A 92 -6.77 -13.21 14.13
CA PHE A 92 -7.01 -13.33 12.70
C PHE A 92 -5.79 -13.73 11.88
N HIS A 93 -4.58 -13.74 12.46
CA HIS A 93 -3.34 -13.98 11.72
C HIS A 93 -3.33 -15.34 11.03
N LYS A 94 -3.80 -16.40 11.70
CA LYS A 94 -3.91 -17.74 11.10
C LYS A 94 -4.80 -17.73 9.85
N LYS A 95 -6.01 -17.17 9.98
CA LYS A 95 -6.98 -17.08 8.87
C LYS A 95 -6.42 -16.26 7.71
N ASN A 96 -5.80 -15.11 8.01
CA ASN A 96 -5.22 -14.23 7.00
C ASN A 96 -4.02 -14.87 6.30
N LEU A 97 -3.17 -15.63 7.02
CA LEU A 97 -2.06 -16.36 6.41
C LEU A 97 -2.53 -17.49 5.50
N THR A 98 -3.53 -18.29 5.91
CA THR A 98 -4.13 -19.31 5.03
C THR A 98 -4.68 -18.68 3.75
N PHE A 99 -5.37 -17.55 3.88
CA PHE A 99 -5.86 -16.78 2.74
C PHE A 99 -4.74 -16.30 1.81
N ILE A 100 -3.65 -15.76 2.37
CA ILE A 100 -2.47 -15.34 1.59
C ILE A 100 -1.85 -16.51 0.82
N ILE A 101 -1.74 -17.68 1.44
CA ILE A 101 -1.19 -18.87 0.78
C ILE A 101 -2.03 -19.25 -0.43
N ASN A 102 -3.37 -19.30 -0.27
CA ASN A 102 -4.27 -19.64 -1.38
C ASN A 102 -4.15 -18.63 -2.53
N ILE A 103 -4.12 -17.33 -2.24
CA ILE A 103 -3.90 -16.30 -3.27
C ILE A 103 -2.59 -16.52 -4.02
N LEU A 104 -1.51 -16.80 -3.30
CA LEU A 104 -0.20 -16.97 -3.93
C LEU A 104 -0.17 -18.21 -4.83
N LEU A 105 -0.86 -19.28 -4.43
CA LEU A 105 -1.06 -20.47 -5.27
C LEU A 105 -1.86 -20.13 -6.54
N ASP A 106 -2.93 -19.35 -6.42
CA ASP A 106 -3.72 -18.88 -7.57
C ASP A 106 -2.93 -17.93 -8.51
N ASN A 107 -1.75 -17.47 -8.08
CA ASN A 107 -0.80 -16.68 -8.86
C ASN A 107 0.49 -17.48 -9.21
N ASP A 108 0.41 -18.81 -9.19
CA ASP A 108 1.44 -19.79 -9.59
C ASP A 108 2.71 -19.79 -8.73
N TYR A 109 2.67 -19.28 -7.49
CA TYR A 109 3.83 -19.35 -6.62
C TYR A 109 4.06 -20.79 -6.11
N PRO A 110 5.28 -21.33 -6.21
CA PRO A 110 5.59 -22.64 -5.65
C PRO A 110 5.42 -22.67 -4.12
N LEU A 111 4.79 -23.71 -3.59
CA LEU A 111 4.54 -23.88 -2.14
C LEU A 111 5.80 -23.69 -1.29
N THR A 112 6.91 -24.32 -1.68
CA THR A 112 8.19 -24.20 -0.97
C THR A 112 8.69 -22.76 -0.92
N PHE A 113 8.55 -22.02 -2.02
CA PHE A 113 8.90 -20.61 -2.09
C PHE A 113 8.00 -19.75 -1.19
N ILE A 114 6.70 -20.02 -1.18
CA ILE A 114 5.73 -19.34 -0.30
C ILE A 114 6.13 -19.53 1.16
N PHE A 115 6.21 -20.77 1.64
CA PHE A 115 6.49 -21.05 3.04
C PHE A 115 7.84 -20.47 3.50
N ASN A 116 8.89 -20.65 2.69
CA ASN A 116 10.21 -20.09 3.02
C ASN A 116 10.18 -18.56 3.16
N THR A 117 9.50 -17.87 2.23
CA THR A 117 9.44 -16.41 2.21
C THR A 117 8.53 -15.86 3.31
N VAL A 118 7.38 -16.50 3.56
CA VAL A 118 6.48 -16.14 4.67
C VAL A 118 7.19 -16.30 6.01
N ASN A 119 7.83 -17.45 6.25
CA ASN A 119 8.56 -17.71 7.49
C ASN A 119 9.72 -16.73 7.69
N GLN A 120 10.44 -16.39 6.61
CA GLN A 120 11.48 -15.35 6.64
C GLN A 120 10.88 -14.00 7.08
N ARG A 121 9.73 -13.60 6.52
CA ARG A 121 9.10 -12.31 6.85
C ARG A 121 8.59 -12.26 8.29
N ILE A 122 7.92 -13.31 8.74
CA ILE A 122 7.42 -13.41 10.12
C ILE A 122 8.58 -13.28 11.12
N LYS A 123 9.69 -14.00 10.90
CA LYS A 123 10.89 -13.88 11.74
C LYS A 123 11.42 -12.45 11.79
N ASN A 124 11.43 -11.73 10.67
CA ASN A 124 11.87 -10.34 10.62
C ASN A 124 10.93 -9.41 11.41
N LEU A 125 9.62 -9.57 11.26
CA LEU A 125 8.62 -8.77 11.99
C LEU A 125 8.75 -8.95 13.51
N LEU A 126 8.96 -10.19 13.97
CA LEU A 126 9.17 -10.49 15.39
C LEU A 126 10.47 -9.88 15.92
N LYS A 127 11.57 -9.96 15.16
CA LYS A 127 12.85 -9.32 15.52
C LYS A 127 12.73 -7.81 15.64
N THR A 128 12.04 -7.16 14.70
CA THR A 128 11.85 -5.70 14.73
C THR A 128 11.04 -5.27 15.95
N LYS A 129 9.96 -5.99 16.29
CA LYS A 129 9.19 -5.71 17.51
C LYS A 129 10.06 -5.81 18.76
N ASN A 130 10.88 -6.86 18.88
CA ASN A 130 11.75 -7.04 20.04
C ASN A 130 12.83 -5.94 20.13
N LYS A 131 13.35 -5.45 18.99
CA LYS A 131 14.29 -4.32 18.99
C LYS A 131 13.64 -3.03 19.48
N CYS A 132 12.40 -2.72 19.06
CA CYS A 132 11.71 -1.52 19.51
C CYS A 132 11.42 -1.54 21.02
N VAL A 133 11.14 -2.71 21.60
CA VAL A 133 10.93 -2.86 23.06
C VAL A 133 12.24 -2.70 23.86
N LEU A 134 13.39 -3.01 23.26
CA LEU A 134 14.70 -2.88 23.92
C LEU A 134 15.37 -1.51 23.69
N HIS A 135 14.88 -0.71 22.75
CA HIS A 135 15.47 0.59 22.37
C HIS A 135 14.82 1.80 23.04
N GLU A 136 13.90 1.62 24.00
CA GLU A 136 13.42 2.73 24.83
C GLU A 136 14.52 3.30 25.73
N ASP A 137 15.64 2.59 25.96
CA ASP A 137 16.71 3.00 26.88
C ASP A 137 18.05 3.41 26.26
N LEU A 138 18.27 3.32 24.94
CA LEU A 138 19.54 3.76 24.34
C LEU A 138 19.32 4.38 22.95
N VAL A 139 19.27 5.72 22.93
CA VAL A 139 19.38 6.53 21.72
C VAL A 139 20.85 6.54 21.30
N ASP A 140 21.26 5.55 20.51
CA ASP A 140 22.59 5.57 19.90
C ASP A 140 22.52 6.33 18.57
N MET A 141 22.90 7.61 18.64
CA MET A 141 23.06 8.53 17.51
C MET A 141 24.29 8.15 16.69
N ASN A 142 24.30 6.96 16.10
CA ASN A 142 25.26 6.63 15.05
C ASN A 142 24.76 7.26 13.73
N VAL A 143 25.14 8.52 13.54
CA VAL A 143 25.12 9.21 12.25
C VAL A 143 26.09 8.45 11.33
N CYS A 144 25.59 7.39 10.69
CA CYS A 144 26.29 6.78 9.57
C CYS A 144 26.36 7.82 8.46
N THR A 145 27.55 8.37 8.23
CA THR A 145 27.90 9.10 7.01
C THR A 145 27.79 8.11 5.85
N ASN A 146 26.57 7.94 5.34
CA ASN A 146 26.31 7.14 4.16
C ASN A 146 26.91 7.89 2.97
N GLU A 147 28.09 7.49 2.52
CA GLU A 147 28.59 7.85 1.21
C GLU A 147 27.49 7.57 0.18
N SER A 148 27.16 8.58 -0.64
CA SER A 148 26.02 8.53 -1.54
C SER A 148 26.34 7.60 -2.72
N ALA A 149 26.08 6.31 -2.55
CA ALA A 149 26.23 5.33 -3.61
C ALA A 149 25.34 5.69 -4.82
N SER A 150 25.91 5.67 -6.01
CA SER A 150 25.19 5.87 -7.27
C SER A 150 24.36 4.63 -7.63
N TRP A 151 23.22 4.82 -8.30
CA TRP A 151 22.33 3.72 -8.69
C TRP A 151 22.38 3.44 -10.19
N LEU A 152 22.82 2.23 -10.56
CA LEU A 152 22.69 1.69 -11.90
C LEU A 152 21.39 0.89 -12.01
N THR A 153 20.41 1.38 -12.77
CA THR A 153 19.13 0.70 -12.97
C THR A 153 19.07 0.02 -14.32
N VAL A 154 18.93 -1.31 -14.34
CA VAL A 154 18.97 -2.14 -15.56
C VAL A 154 17.61 -2.81 -15.79
N PRO A 155 17.11 -2.90 -17.05
CA PRO A 155 15.91 -3.69 -17.33
C PRO A 155 16.12 -5.17 -16.99
N PHE A 156 15.17 -5.80 -16.30
CA PHE A 156 15.26 -7.21 -15.95
C PHE A 156 14.98 -8.10 -17.18
N ILE A 157 16.02 -8.81 -17.58
CA ILE A 157 16.02 -9.89 -18.57
C ILE A 157 16.60 -11.13 -17.86
N PRO A 158 15.84 -12.22 -17.71
CA PRO A 158 16.28 -13.41 -16.98
C PRO A 158 17.59 -13.94 -17.55
N LEU A 159 18.45 -14.50 -16.70
CA LEU A 159 19.77 -15.06 -17.03
C LEU A 159 20.83 -14.04 -17.51
N HIS A 160 20.42 -13.00 -18.21
CA HIS A 160 21.32 -11.99 -18.77
C HIS A 160 21.64 -10.90 -17.76
N THR A 161 20.61 -10.24 -17.24
CA THR A 161 20.83 -9.04 -16.40
C THR A 161 21.22 -9.36 -14.97
N GLU A 162 21.02 -10.58 -14.50
CA GLU A 162 21.49 -10.98 -13.17
C GLU A 162 23.02 -10.90 -13.03
N LYS A 163 23.75 -11.04 -14.14
CA LYS A 163 25.21 -10.87 -14.18
C LYS A 163 25.65 -9.47 -13.78
N PHE A 164 24.80 -8.45 -13.92
CA PHE A 164 25.12 -7.09 -13.49
C PHE A 164 25.22 -6.96 -11.97
N LYS A 165 24.71 -7.92 -11.18
CA LYS A 165 24.92 -7.94 -9.71
C LYS A 165 26.40 -7.92 -9.33
N ARG A 166 27.30 -8.40 -10.19
CA ARG A 166 28.76 -8.34 -9.97
C ARG A 166 29.32 -6.91 -9.92
N LEU A 167 28.57 -5.93 -10.45
CA LEU A 167 28.94 -4.52 -10.43
C LEU A 167 28.47 -3.82 -9.14
N ASN A 168 27.82 -4.55 -8.23
CA ASN A 168 27.34 -3.99 -6.97
C ASN A 168 28.52 -3.81 -6.01
N SER A 169 28.90 -2.56 -5.76
CA SER A 169 30.00 -2.14 -4.88
C SER A 169 29.52 -1.10 -3.87
N ASN A 170 30.42 -0.57 -3.05
CA ASN A 170 30.10 0.52 -2.13
C ASN A 170 29.70 1.80 -2.89
N ASP A 171 30.34 2.06 -4.03
CA ASP A 171 30.09 3.26 -4.84
C ASP A 171 28.90 3.11 -5.80
N ILE A 172 28.63 1.89 -6.28
CA ILE A 172 27.59 1.62 -7.29
C ILE A 172 26.65 0.53 -6.80
N ARG A 173 25.37 0.87 -6.69
CA ARG A 173 24.29 -0.07 -6.38
C ARG A 173 23.53 -0.44 -7.64
N VAL A 174 23.35 -1.74 -7.88
CA VAL A 174 22.63 -2.23 -9.05
C VAL A 174 21.18 -2.56 -8.68
N SER A 175 20.24 -1.98 -9.42
CA SER A 175 18.82 -2.27 -9.30
C SER A 175 18.22 -2.76 -10.62
N PHE A 176 17.12 -3.50 -10.51
CA PHE A 176 16.43 -4.08 -11.66
C PHE A 176 15.02 -3.51 -11.81
N ARG A 177 14.67 -3.10 -13.03
CA ARG A 177 13.33 -2.63 -13.38
C ARG A 177 12.65 -3.55 -14.39
N SER A 178 11.35 -3.72 -14.28
CA SER A 178 10.58 -4.43 -15.32
C SER A 178 10.46 -3.57 -16.57
N PRO A 179 10.67 -4.13 -17.78
CA PRO A 179 10.51 -3.38 -19.02
C PRO A 179 9.03 -3.05 -19.31
N ASN A 180 8.13 -3.96 -18.94
CA ASN A 180 6.69 -3.83 -19.16
C ASN A 180 6.01 -3.08 -18.00
N LYS A 181 6.08 -1.75 -18.02
CA LYS A 181 5.36 -0.91 -17.04
C LYS A 181 3.87 -0.83 -17.39
N ILE A 182 3.01 -0.81 -16.36
CA ILE A 182 1.56 -0.71 -16.54
C ILE A 182 1.14 0.51 -17.37
N GLY A 183 1.85 1.63 -17.22
CA GLY A 183 1.61 2.87 -17.98
C GLY A 183 1.79 2.73 -19.50
N LYS A 184 2.42 1.66 -19.98
CA LYS A 184 2.50 1.34 -21.42
C LYS A 184 1.14 0.88 -21.95
N TYR A 185 0.39 0.14 -21.15
CA TYR A 185 -0.91 -0.46 -21.51
C TYR A 185 -2.08 0.41 -21.03
N ILE A 186 -1.97 0.96 -19.82
CA ILE A 186 -2.97 1.82 -19.21
C ILE A 186 -2.44 3.25 -19.21
N LYS A 187 -2.78 4.00 -20.25
CA LYS A 187 -2.50 5.44 -20.30
C LYS A 187 -3.56 6.17 -19.48
N VAL A 188 -3.13 7.17 -18.73
CA VAL A 188 -4.05 8.14 -18.12
C VAL A 188 -4.83 8.80 -19.25
N GLN A 189 -6.16 8.66 -19.24
CA GLN A 189 -7.07 9.35 -20.16
C GLN A 189 -7.17 10.86 -19.86
N LYS A 190 -6.18 11.44 -19.20
CA LYS A 190 -6.16 12.87 -18.96
C LYS A 190 -5.72 13.56 -20.25
N ASP A 191 -6.49 14.55 -20.67
CA ASP A 191 -6.12 15.38 -21.80
C ASP A 191 -4.75 16.03 -21.54
N LYS A 192 -3.90 16.03 -22.57
CA LYS A 192 -2.64 16.76 -22.50
C LYS A 192 -2.97 18.24 -22.53
N CYS A 193 -2.74 18.95 -21.42
CA CYS A 193 -2.85 20.41 -21.43
C CYS A 193 -1.80 21.02 -22.37
N PRO A 194 -2.20 21.84 -23.37
CA PRO A 194 -1.27 22.50 -24.27
C PRO A 194 -0.46 23.60 -23.54
N PRO A 195 0.86 23.73 -23.79
CA PRO A 195 1.63 24.92 -23.42
C PRO A 195 1.16 26.14 -24.22
N PRO A 196 1.16 27.39 -23.68
CA PRO A 196 1.88 27.87 -22.50
C PRO A 196 1.00 28.19 -21.27
N THR A 197 -0.32 27.99 -21.32
CA THR A 197 -1.26 28.40 -20.26
C THR A 197 -1.22 27.51 -19.00
N SER A 198 -0.49 26.40 -19.04
CA SER A 198 -0.40 25.45 -17.92
C SER A 198 0.80 25.75 -17.02
N LYS A 199 0.56 26.49 -15.93
CA LYS A 199 1.49 26.50 -14.79
C LYS A 199 1.34 25.19 -14.01
N ARG A 200 2.44 24.46 -13.78
CA ARG A 200 2.50 23.26 -12.93
C ARG A 200 3.22 23.59 -11.63
N ASN A 201 2.91 22.86 -10.55
CA ASN A 201 3.50 23.07 -9.22
C ASN A 201 3.32 24.52 -8.71
N VAL A 202 2.20 25.15 -9.03
CA VAL A 202 1.88 26.48 -8.52
C VAL A 202 0.91 26.36 -7.36
N VAL A 203 1.10 27.25 -6.39
CA VAL A 203 0.10 27.51 -5.36
C VAL A 203 -0.97 28.40 -5.99
N TYR A 204 -2.23 27.99 -5.92
CA TYR A 204 -3.36 28.78 -6.40
C TYR A 204 -4.30 29.13 -5.25
N LYS A 205 -4.92 30.31 -5.34
CA LYS A 205 -5.90 30.81 -4.38
C LYS A 205 -7.24 30.97 -5.08
N ILE A 206 -8.28 30.33 -4.57
CA ILE A 206 -9.66 30.52 -4.99
C ILE A 206 -10.39 31.26 -3.88
N SER A 207 -10.80 32.49 -4.15
CA SER A 207 -11.62 33.27 -3.21
C SER A 207 -13.07 32.79 -3.24
N CYS A 208 -13.72 32.75 -2.08
CA CYS A 208 -15.16 32.56 -2.01
C CYS A 208 -15.85 33.83 -2.54
N ASN A 209 -16.87 33.67 -3.38
CA ASN A 209 -17.62 34.82 -3.90
C ASN A 209 -18.56 35.44 -2.85
N ASN A 210 -18.88 34.70 -1.79
CA ASN A 210 -19.93 35.05 -0.84
C ASN A 210 -19.39 35.40 0.55
N CYS A 211 -18.08 35.33 0.78
CA CYS A 211 -17.44 35.74 2.04
C CYS A 211 -15.92 35.92 1.86
N ASP A 212 -15.24 36.43 2.89
CA ASP A 212 -13.79 36.68 2.89
C ASP A 212 -12.92 35.40 2.96
N ALA A 213 -13.53 34.22 2.93
CA ALA A 213 -12.80 32.97 2.92
C ALA A 213 -12.09 32.72 1.59
N SER A 214 -10.98 31.99 1.63
CA SER A 214 -10.29 31.54 0.42
C SER A 214 -9.67 30.17 0.62
N TYR A 215 -9.68 29.38 -0.44
CA TYR A 215 -8.98 28.10 -0.53
C TYR A 215 -7.61 28.33 -1.16
N VAL A 216 -6.57 27.76 -0.56
CA VAL A 216 -5.20 27.77 -1.10
C VAL A 216 -4.74 26.32 -1.27
N GLY A 217 -4.26 25.95 -2.45
CA GLY A 217 -3.84 24.60 -2.81
C GLY A 217 -2.72 24.55 -3.83
#